data_AF-A0A2V3IE34-F1
#
_entry.id   AF-A0A2V3IE34-F1
#
_cell.length_a   1.000
_cell.length_b   1.000
_cell.length_c   1.000
_cell.angle_alpha   90.00
_cell.angle_beta   90.00
_cell.angle_gamma   90.00
#
_symmetry.space_group_name_H-M   'P 1'
#
loop_
_entity.id
_entity.type
_entity.pdbx_description
1 polymer ?
#
loop_
_entity_poly.entity_id
_entity_poly.type
_entity_poly.pdbx_seq_one_letter_code
_entity_poly.pdbx_strand_id
1 'polypeptide(L)'
;MTSRSHNQGATLPIGHDPTPQRTIPTAVELRETYHNRLDTEIDRAMTAFQDLIASCEISDRTSNARAEYQTQVEAANLANSADQLLRLISELKIAAITQNIPEIKSENRTMQVFFDQTGRKMLKEILTLRDETAKTLRLLEKHYYESSTTWYPDQPSPEPSQ
;
A
#
# COMPACT_ATOMS: atom_id res chain seq x y z
N MET A 1 -43.03 26.92 -42.83
CA MET A 1 -43.55 25.69 -42.19
C MET A 1 -42.53 24.57 -42.39
N THR A 2 -41.93 24.15 -41.27
CA THR A 2 -41.54 22.77 -40.90
C THR A 2 -40.60 21.99 -41.84
N SER A 3 -39.32 21.80 -41.49
CA SER A 3 -38.78 20.86 -40.47
C SER A 3 -38.64 19.41 -40.95
N ARG A 4 -37.41 18.98 -41.27
CA ARG A 4 -36.77 17.68 -40.90
C ARG A 4 -35.38 17.61 -41.56
N SER A 5 -34.23 17.79 -40.91
CA SER A 5 -33.67 17.22 -39.67
C SER A 5 -33.16 15.77 -39.83
N HIS A 6 -31.82 15.64 -39.67
CA HIS A 6 -31.05 14.48 -39.17
C HIS A 6 -30.82 13.29 -40.12
N ASN A 7 -29.62 12.71 -40.28
CA ASN A 7 -28.32 12.89 -39.61
C ASN A 7 -27.22 12.24 -40.50
N GLN A 8 -26.07 12.89 -40.62
CA GLN A 8 -24.88 12.37 -41.30
C GLN A 8 -24.13 11.42 -40.35
N GLY A 9 -23.94 10.17 -40.76
CA GLY A 9 -23.04 9.23 -40.09
C GLY A 9 -21.59 9.47 -40.51
N ALA A 10 -20.96 10.52 -39.97
CA ALA A 10 -19.52 10.73 -40.06
C ALA A 10 -18.82 9.83 -39.03
N THR A 11 -18.30 8.70 -39.46
CA THR A 11 -17.39 7.87 -38.66
C THR A 11 -16.03 8.56 -38.61
N LEU A 12 -15.77 9.27 -37.51
CA LEU A 12 -14.46 9.82 -37.17
C LEU A 12 -13.49 8.66 -36.81
N PRO A 13 -12.21 8.75 -37.21
CA PRO A 13 -11.22 7.75 -36.80
C PRO A 13 -10.94 7.91 -35.31
N ILE A 14 -11.09 6.83 -34.55
CA ILE A 14 -10.62 6.72 -33.18
C ILE A 14 -9.09 6.73 -33.23
N GLY A 15 -8.50 7.93 -33.19
CA GLY A 15 -7.12 8.09 -32.77
C GLY A 15 -7.05 7.73 -31.30
N HIS A 16 -6.55 6.53 -30.99
CA HIS A 16 -5.89 6.39 -29.71
C HIS A 16 -4.65 7.29 -29.78
N ASP A 17 -4.55 8.28 -28.92
CA ASP A 17 -3.23 8.75 -28.54
C ASP A 17 -2.79 7.82 -27.41
N PRO A 18 -1.60 7.20 -27.47
CA PRO A 18 -1.05 6.54 -26.31
C PRO A 18 -0.74 7.65 -25.31
N THR A 19 -1.66 7.88 -24.37
CA THR A 19 -1.41 8.63 -23.15
C THR A 19 -0.03 8.19 -22.64
N PRO A 20 0.94 9.10 -22.43
CA PRO A 20 2.25 8.71 -21.93
C PRO A 20 2.03 7.99 -20.61
N GLN A 21 2.20 6.68 -20.64
CA GLN A 21 2.08 5.82 -19.48
C GLN A 21 3.22 6.27 -18.59
N ARG A 22 2.90 7.07 -17.57
CA ARG A 22 3.85 7.50 -16.56
C ARG A 22 4.28 6.25 -15.83
N THR A 23 5.36 5.63 -16.30
CA THR A 23 5.99 4.49 -15.66
C THR A 23 6.30 4.95 -14.24
N ILE A 24 5.64 4.33 -13.26
CA ILE A 24 5.96 4.58 -11.86
C ILE A 24 7.41 4.14 -11.71
N PRO A 25 8.34 5.04 -11.37
CA PRO A 25 9.73 4.66 -11.22
C PRO A 25 9.80 3.51 -10.22
N THR A 26 10.48 2.46 -10.63
CA THR A 26 10.73 1.33 -9.75
C THR A 26 11.51 1.83 -8.52
N ALA A 27 11.39 1.13 -7.39
CA ALA A 27 12.11 1.49 -6.17
C ALA A 27 13.63 1.68 -6.39
N VAL A 28 14.19 0.96 -7.37
CA VAL A 28 15.60 1.06 -7.78
C VAL A 28 15.88 2.37 -8.52
N GLU A 29 15.06 2.74 -9.51
CA GLU A 29 15.20 4.01 -10.25
C GLU A 29 15.01 5.21 -9.33
N LEU A 30 14.07 5.14 -8.38
CA LEU A 30 13.84 6.19 -7.39
C LEU A 30 15.04 6.37 -6.46
N ARG A 31 15.61 5.26 -5.97
CA ARG A 31 16.83 5.28 -5.16
C ARG A 31 17.99 5.90 -5.91
N GLU A 32 18.17 5.51 -7.17
CA GLU A 32 19.23 6.02 -8.03
C GLU A 32 19.08 7.53 -8.30
N THR A 33 17.86 8.02 -8.53
CA THR A 33 17.62 9.47 -8.69
C THR A 33 17.90 10.25 -7.42
N TYR A 34 17.53 9.72 -6.24
CA TYR A 34 17.89 10.36 -4.97
C TYR A 34 19.38 10.37 -4.71
N HIS A 35 20.10 9.30 -5.07
CA HIS A 35 21.55 9.22 -4.91
C HIS A 35 22.27 10.26 -5.78
N ASN A 36 21.95 10.30 -7.07
CA ASN A 36 22.53 11.28 -8.00
C ASN A 36 22.21 12.73 -7.60
N ARG A 37 20.99 12.99 -7.11
CA ARG A 37 20.63 14.31 -6.57
C ARG A 37 21.42 14.65 -5.30
N LEU A 38 21.62 13.68 -4.41
CA LEU A 38 22.38 13.87 -3.17
C LEU A 38 23.84 14.22 -3.47
N ASP A 39 24.48 13.48 -4.37
CA ASP A 39 25.87 13.76 -4.78
C ASP A 39 25.99 15.15 -5.40
N THR A 40 25.04 15.52 -6.27
CA THR A 40 24.99 16.86 -6.87
C THR A 40 24.87 17.97 -5.82
N GLU A 41 24.00 17.81 -4.82
CA GLU A 41 23.80 18.81 -3.78
C GLU A 41 24.97 18.87 -2.79
N ILE A 42 25.66 17.75 -2.52
CA ILE A 42 26.89 17.71 -1.74
C ILE A 42 28.01 18.47 -2.47
N ASP A 43 28.21 18.20 -3.76
CA ASP A 43 29.22 18.87 -4.58
C ASP A 43 28.96 20.38 -4.65
N ARG A 44 27.69 20.78 -4.74
CA ARG A 44 27.27 22.19 -4.67
C ARG A 44 27.61 22.83 -3.33
N ALA A 45 27.31 22.16 -2.22
CA ALA A 45 27.59 22.66 -0.88
C ALA A 45 29.11 22.78 -0.63
N MET A 46 29.89 21.79 -1.06
CA MET A 46 31.35 21.80 -0.98
C MET A 46 31.96 22.94 -1.79
N THR A 47 31.49 23.15 -3.02
CA THR A 47 31.95 24.25 -3.87
C THR A 47 31.62 25.60 -3.23
N ALA A 48 30.38 25.80 -2.76
CA ALA A 48 29.97 27.04 -2.10
C ALA A 48 30.77 27.33 -0.81
N PHE A 49 31.13 26.29 -0.06
CA PHE A 49 31.98 26.43 1.12
C PHE A 49 33.42 26.80 0.75
N GLN A 50 33.95 26.21 -0.32
CA GLN A 50 35.29 26.51 -0.81
C GLN A 50 35.40 27.93 -1.37
N ASP A 51 34.38 28.40 -2.08
CA ASP A 51 34.27 29.78 -2.54
C ASP A 51 34.25 30.76 -1.36
N LEU A 52 33.46 30.47 -0.32
CA LEU A 52 33.40 31.28 0.90
C LEU A 52 34.75 31.39 1.60
N ILE A 53 35.49 30.28 1.73
CA ILE A 53 36.84 30.29 2.32
C ILE A 53 37.78 31.16 1.48
N ALA A 54 37.74 30.99 0.16
CA ALA A 54 38.57 31.76 -0.76
C ALA A 54 38.27 33.27 -0.66
N SER A 55 37.00 33.67 -0.55
CA SER A 55 36.65 35.09 -0.36
C SER A 55 37.09 35.63 1.01
N CYS A 56 37.11 34.80 2.06
CA CYS A 56 37.61 35.22 3.37
C CYS A 56 39.13 35.42 3.36
N GLU A 57 39.87 34.54 2.67
CA GLU A 57 41.33 34.58 2.58
C GLU A 57 41.83 35.79 1.74
N ILE A 58 41.06 36.20 0.73
CA ILE A 58 41.38 37.36 -0.13
C ILE A 58 41.08 38.70 0.55
N SER A 59 40.40 38.72 1.71
CA SER A 59 40.03 39.96 2.43
C SER A 59 41.22 40.70 3.08
N ASP A 60 42.45 40.24 2.90
CA ASP A 60 43.63 40.86 3.49
C ASP A 60 44.18 42.00 2.59
N ARG A 61 43.65 43.23 2.77
CA ARG A 61 44.43 44.50 2.76
C ARG A 61 43.64 45.79 2.91
N THR A 62 42.33 45.81 2.64
CA THR A 62 41.45 46.95 2.94
C THR A 62 40.01 46.44 3.03
N SER A 63 39.33 46.56 4.18
CA SER A 63 37.87 46.35 4.26
C SER A 63 37.22 47.30 3.25
N ASN A 64 36.75 46.72 2.16
CA ASN A 64 36.08 47.40 1.07
C ASN A 64 34.67 46.84 1.10
N ALA A 65 33.64 47.69 1.22
CA ALA A 65 32.25 47.25 1.40
C ALA A 65 31.80 46.20 0.35
N ARG A 66 32.41 46.22 -0.84
CA ARG A 66 32.20 45.21 -1.89
C ARG A 66 32.63 43.79 -1.50
N ALA A 67 33.75 43.63 -0.80
CA ALA A 67 34.23 42.33 -0.33
C ALA A 67 33.30 41.78 0.75
N GLU A 68 32.85 42.63 1.68
CA GLU A 68 31.87 42.24 2.71
C GLU A 68 30.54 41.78 2.11
N TYR A 69 30.02 42.51 1.11
CA TYR A 69 28.82 42.07 0.37
C TYR A 69 29.03 40.74 -0.36
N GLN A 70 30.20 40.52 -0.95
CA GLN A 70 30.50 39.29 -1.67
C GLN A 70 30.55 38.08 -0.73
N THR A 71 31.27 38.19 0.40
CA THR A 71 31.29 37.16 1.45
C THR A 71 29.89 36.89 2.00
N GLN A 72 29.05 37.92 2.15
CA GLN A 72 27.67 37.74 2.59
C GLN A 72 26.81 36.98 1.57
N VAL A 73 26.99 37.25 0.27
CA VAL A 73 26.30 36.51 -0.81
C VAL A 73 26.74 35.05 -0.85
N GLU A 74 28.04 34.78 -0.70
CA GLU A 74 28.59 33.42 -0.67
C GLU A 74 28.12 32.64 0.57
N ALA A 75 28.05 33.30 1.74
CA ALA A 75 27.47 32.72 2.95
C ALA A 75 25.97 32.41 2.79
N ALA A 76 25.22 33.30 2.13
CA ALA A 76 23.81 33.05 1.80
C ALA A 76 23.65 31.89 0.80
N ASN A 77 24.56 31.77 -0.17
CA ASN A 77 24.56 30.64 -1.12
C ASN A 77 24.85 29.31 -0.41
N LEU A 78 25.80 29.28 0.52
CA LEU A 78 26.06 28.11 1.36
C LEU A 78 24.83 27.72 2.20
N ALA A 79 24.18 28.70 2.84
CA ALA A 79 22.96 28.46 3.60
C ALA A 79 21.82 27.90 2.72
N ASN A 80 21.71 28.39 1.48
CA ASN A 80 20.74 27.89 0.50
C ASN A 80 21.05 26.44 0.05
N SER A 81 22.32 26.09 -0.17
CA SER A 81 22.72 24.71 -0.46
C SER A 81 22.43 23.77 0.72
N ALA A 82 22.65 24.24 1.96
CA ALA A 82 22.31 23.48 3.16
C ALA A 82 20.80 23.25 3.30
N ASP A 83 19.96 24.24 2.98
CA ASP A 83 18.50 24.09 2.96
C ASP A 83 18.04 23.08 1.90
N GLN A 84 18.64 23.10 0.71
CA GLN A 84 18.37 22.12 -0.36
C GLN A 84 18.71 20.69 0.07
N LEU A 85 19.84 20.49 0.75
CA LEU A 85 20.21 19.20 1.34
C LEU A 85 19.20 18.74 2.40
N LEU A 86 18.78 19.62 3.31
CA LEU A 86 17.79 19.30 4.33
C LEU A 86 16.43 18.93 3.72
N ARG A 87 16.03 19.62 2.65
CA ARG A 87 14.82 19.30 1.89
C ARG A 87 14.91 17.92 1.24
N LEU A 88 16.05 17.59 0.64
CA LEU A 88 16.30 16.26 0.06
C LEU A 88 16.25 15.16 1.13
N ILE A 89 16.83 15.39 2.31
CA ILE A 89 16.77 14.46 3.44
C ILE A 89 15.32 14.26 3.89
N SER A 90 14.51 15.31 3.92
CA SER A 90 13.07 15.22 4.24
C SER A 90 12.32 14.38 3.21
N GLU A 91 12.55 14.63 1.91
CA GLU A 91 11.99 13.82 0.81
C GLU A 91 12.38 12.34 0.95
N LEU A 92 13.65 12.06 1.26
CA LEU A 92 14.16 10.70 1.45
C LEU A 92 13.48 10.00 2.64
N LYS A 93 13.26 10.70 3.75
CA LYS A 93 12.53 10.15 4.90
C LYS A 93 11.11 9.75 4.53
N ILE A 94 10.41 10.61 3.78
CA ILE A 94 9.04 10.32 3.31
C ILE A 94 9.06 9.11 2.35
N ALA A 95 9.99 9.07 1.42
CA ALA A 95 10.12 7.98 0.46
C ALA A 95 10.40 6.64 1.16
N ALA A 96 11.31 6.60 2.13
CA ALA A 96 11.64 5.39 2.89
C ALA A 96 10.45 4.82 3.66
N ILE A 97 9.61 5.67 4.24
CA ILE A 97 8.38 5.25 4.92
C ILE A 97 7.36 4.72 3.91
N THR A 98 7.22 5.40 2.78
CA THR A 98 6.16 5.13 1.79
C THR A 98 6.45 3.88 0.96
N GLN A 99 7.72 3.58 0.68
CA GLN A 99 8.14 2.47 -0.18
C GLN A 99 7.65 1.10 0.31
N ASN A 100 7.51 0.91 1.62
CA ASN A 100 7.13 -0.38 2.21
C ASN A 100 5.60 -0.60 2.23
N ILE A 101 4.79 0.43 1.99
CA ILE A 101 3.32 0.35 2.06
C ILE A 101 2.71 -0.65 1.05
N PRO A 102 3.14 -0.71 -0.22
CA PRO A 102 2.58 -1.65 -1.20
C PRO A 102 2.85 -3.12 -0.83
N GLU A 103 4.04 -3.41 -0.30
CA GLU A 103 4.44 -4.75 0.14
C GLU A 103 3.59 -5.20 1.32
N ILE A 104 3.50 -4.38 2.37
CA ILE A 104 2.63 -4.63 3.53
C ILE A 104 1.18 -4.85 3.10
N LYS A 105 0.69 -4.06 2.13
CA LYS A 105 -0.67 -4.21 1.59
C LYS A 105 -0.86 -5.55 0.87
N SER A 106 0.14 -6.01 0.13
CA SER A 106 0.10 -7.31 -0.57
C SER A 106 0.13 -8.49 0.40
N GLU A 107 0.95 -8.41 1.44
CA GLU A 107 1.02 -9.40 2.52
C GLU A 107 -0.31 -9.46 3.28
N ASN A 108 -0.86 -8.30 3.67
CA ASN A 108 -2.14 -8.22 4.35
C ASN A 108 -3.27 -8.86 3.51
N ARG A 109 -3.30 -8.59 2.21
CA ARG A 109 -4.27 -9.21 1.29
C ARG A 109 -4.12 -10.73 1.23
N THR A 110 -2.88 -11.23 1.19
CA THR A 110 -2.59 -12.67 1.19
C THR A 110 -3.09 -13.32 2.48
N MET A 111 -2.81 -12.68 3.61
CA MET A 111 -3.24 -13.14 4.92
C MET A 111 -4.77 -13.11 5.08
N GLN A 112 -5.44 -12.08 4.55
CA GLN A 112 -6.91 -12.01 4.51
C GLN A 112 -7.52 -13.19 3.74
N VAL A 113 -6.97 -13.52 2.57
CA VAL A 113 -7.43 -14.67 1.76
C VAL A 113 -7.19 -15.98 2.51
N PHE A 114 -6.04 -16.13 3.15
CA PHE A 114 -5.71 -17.31 3.96
C PHE A 114 -6.69 -17.50 5.12
N PHE A 115 -7.02 -16.43 5.85
CA PHE A 115 -7.98 -16.49 6.94
C PHE A 115 -9.39 -16.86 6.45
N ASP A 116 -9.85 -16.28 5.34
CA ASP A 116 -11.16 -16.62 4.77
C ASP A 116 -11.22 -18.10 4.35
N GLN A 117 -10.17 -18.61 3.69
CA GLN A 117 -10.10 -20.03 3.33
C GLN A 117 -10.08 -20.94 4.55
N THR A 118 -9.29 -20.58 5.57
CA THR A 118 -9.19 -21.37 6.81
C THR A 118 -10.50 -21.36 7.56
N GLY A 119 -11.19 -20.22 7.65
CA GLY A 119 -12.52 -20.10 8.24
C GLY A 119 -13.55 -20.98 7.54
N ARG A 120 -13.56 -21.00 6.20
CA ARG A 120 -14.45 -21.88 5.42
C ARG A 120 -14.17 -23.36 5.66
N LYS A 121 -12.90 -23.76 5.73
CA LYS A 121 -12.51 -25.16 6.00
C LYS A 121 -12.97 -25.59 7.40
N MET A 122 -12.67 -24.78 8.41
CA MET A 122 -13.07 -25.03 9.79
C MET A 122 -14.60 -25.12 9.92
N LEU A 123 -15.34 -24.21 9.28
CA LEU A 123 -16.80 -24.26 9.26
C LEU A 123 -17.29 -25.58 8.66
N LYS A 124 -16.73 -26.01 7.52
CA LYS A 124 -17.09 -27.27 6.88
C LYS A 124 -16.84 -28.48 7.80
N GLU A 125 -15.71 -28.50 8.49
CA GLU A 125 -15.38 -29.58 9.45
C GLU A 125 -16.37 -29.60 10.63
N ILE A 126 -16.69 -28.44 11.21
CA ILE A 126 -17.69 -28.33 12.28
C ILE A 126 -19.07 -28.81 11.82
N LEU A 127 -19.50 -28.43 10.61
CA LEU A 127 -20.76 -28.90 10.03
C LEU A 127 -20.78 -30.41 9.87
N THR A 128 -19.68 -30.99 9.37
CA THR A 128 -19.55 -32.43 9.17
C THR A 128 -19.61 -33.18 10.50
N LEU A 129 -18.85 -32.71 11.50
CA LEU A 129 -18.84 -33.30 12.85
C LEU A 129 -20.22 -33.23 13.52
N ARG A 130 -20.92 -32.11 13.36
CA ARG A 130 -22.30 -31.95 13.85
C ARG A 130 -23.23 -32.96 13.20
N ASP A 131 -23.16 -33.14 11.89
CA ASP A 131 -24.01 -34.09 11.17
C ASP A 131 -23.69 -35.54 11.56
N GLU A 132 -22.43 -35.89 11.77
CA GLU A 132 -22.01 -37.19 12.27
C GLU A 132 -22.53 -37.45 13.69
N THR A 133 -22.42 -36.46 14.58
CA THR A 133 -22.92 -36.56 15.95
C THR A 133 -24.45 -36.70 15.99
N ALA A 134 -25.16 -35.96 15.12
CA ALA A 134 -26.61 -36.09 15.01
C ALA A 134 -27.03 -37.47 14.46
N LYS A 135 -26.25 -38.05 13.55
CA LYS A 135 -26.48 -39.42 13.05
C LYS A 135 -26.25 -40.45 14.15
N THR A 136 -25.14 -40.36 14.89
CA THR A 136 -24.83 -41.32 15.97
C THR A 136 -25.87 -41.25 17.07
N LEU A 137 -26.35 -40.05 17.44
CA LEU A 137 -27.42 -39.89 18.42
C LEU A 137 -28.73 -40.53 17.97
N ARG A 138 -29.14 -40.34 16.69
CA ARG A 138 -30.33 -40.99 16.13
C ARG A 138 -30.21 -42.51 16.10
N LEU A 139 -29.03 -43.04 15.80
CA LEU A 139 -28.78 -44.48 15.83
C LEU A 139 -28.90 -45.03 17.25
N LEU A 140 -28.36 -44.31 18.24
CA LEU A 140 -28.48 -44.67 19.64
C LEU A 140 -29.93 -44.67 20.12
N GLU A 141 -30.69 -43.63 19.78
CA GLU A 141 -32.13 -43.51 20.07
C GLU A 141 -32.91 -44.70 19.47
N LYS A 142 -32.64 -45.03 18.20
CA LYS A 142 -33.24 -46.19 17.54
C LYS A 142 -32.95 -47.49 18.30
N HIS A 143 -31.68 -47.75 18.63
CA HIS A 143 -31.29 -48.96 19.36
C HIS A 143 -31.89 -49.03 20.77
N TYR A 144 -32.04 -47.88 21.44
CA TYR A 144 -32.73 -47.80 22.72
C TYR A 144 -34.19 -48.24 22.59
N TYR A 145 -34.94 -47.72 21.62
CA TYR A 145 -36.33 -48.12 21.38
C TYR A 145 -36.47 -49.58 20.93
N GLU A 146 -35.57 -50.08 20.07
CA GLU A 146 -35.54 -51.49 19.66
C GLU A 146 -35.31 -52.42 20.85
N SER A 147 -34.35 -52.08 21.73
CA SER A 147 -34.10 -52.82 22.95
C SER A 147 -35.33 -52.79 23.86
N SER A 148 -35.89 -51.61 24.13
CA SER A 148 -37.09 -51.46 24.97
C SER A 148 -38.28 -52.28 24.46
N THR A 149 -38.51 -52.32 23.14
CA THR A 149 -39.61 -53.08 22.52
C THR A 149 -39.35 -54.59 22.59
N THR A 150 -38.09 -55.01 22.53
CA THR A 150 -37.71 -56.43 22.65
C THR A 150 -37.91 -56.95 24.07
N TRP A 151 -37.69 -56.11 25.08
CA TRP A 151 -37.86 -56.48 26.50
C TRP A 151 -39.28 -56.27 27.05
N TYR A 152 -40.15 -55.56 26.32
CA TYR A 152 -41.59 -55.40 26.64
C TYR A 152 -42.45 -55.61 25.37
N PRO A 153 -42.80 -56.87 25.02
CA PRO A 153 -43.55 -57.17 23.80
C PRO A 153 -45.05 -56.83 23.86
N ASP A 154 -45.58 -56.41 25.00
CA ASP A 154 -47.01 -56.09 25.14
C ASP A 154 -47.20 -55.02 26.22
N GLN A 155 -47.43 -53.78 25.78
CA GLN A 155 -48.13 -52.78 26.58
C GLN A 155 -49.37 -52.37 25.78
N PRO A 156 -50.60 -52.60 26.28
CA PRO A 156 -51.81 -52.19 25.58
C PRO A 156 -51.82 -50.66 25.44
N SER A 157 -52.17 -50.18 24.23
CA SER A 157 -52.27 -48.75 23.91
C SER A 157 -53.09 -48.00 24.96
N PRO A 158 -52.65 -46.83 25.44
CA PRO A 158 -53.56 -45.94 26.17
C PRO A 158 -54.64 -45.47 25.19
N GLU A 159 -55.89 -45.76 25.50
CA GLU A 159 -57.06 -45.29 24.74
C GLU A 159 -56.97 -43.77 24.51
N PRO A 160 -57.40 -43.28 23.33
CA PRO A 160 -57.54 -41.85 23.10
C PRO A 160 -58.67 -41.32 23.99
N SER A 161 -58.31 -40.57 25.02
CA SER A 161 -59.27 -39.73 25.77
C SER A 161 -59.90 -38.72 24.81
N GLN A 162 -61.24 -38.74 24.76
CA GLN A 162 -62.08 -37.73 24.10
C GLN A 162 -61.84 -36.33 24.66
#